data_AF-A0A537PHM2-F1
#
_entry.id   AF-A0A537PHM2-F1
#
_cell.length_a   1.000
_cell.length_b   1.000
_cell.length_c   1.000
_cell.angle_alpha   90.00
_cell.angle_beta   90.00
_cell.angle_gamma   90.00
#
_symmetry.space_group_name_H-M   'P 1'
#
loop_
_entity.id
_entity.type
_entity.pdbx_description
1 polymer ?
#
loop_
_entity_poly.entity_id
_entity_poly.type
_entity_poly.pdbx_seq_one_letter_code
_entity_poly.pdbx_strand_id
1 'polypeptide(L)'
;YPARNPLQNVNDIKAQIAANEKGVQELHKMVAYFTLPVVKAYMQHVQDNAAESVRRVIDRIHDASFEYEMDQGTWIKVKIRVDKVKREATVDFTGTSPQQNTNFNAPEPVTRAAVLYVFRVMVDDDIPMNGGCLRPINIIIPKRSMLSPGYPAAVVAGNVETSQAVTNCLFGALGALAAAQGTMNNLNFGNARYQYYETICSGSPAGPGFPGTDAVHTHMTNTRLTDPEVLEFRYPVVLEDFHIRKGSGGRGRWNAGDGVRRTIRFLDKMDCTILSGHRRVRPFGLAGGDAGQVGENAVRRKDGHIEKLEGCDATVIWRTPTNGRRVRA
;
A
#
# COMPACT_ATOMS: atom_id res chain seq x y z
N TYR A 1 11.54 21.64 -6.89
CA TYR A 1 12.84 22.16 -7.35
C TYR A 1 13.78 22.26 -6.14
N PRO A 2 15.06 21.88 -6.29
CA PRO A 2 15.55 20.92 -7.27
C PRO A 2 15.27 19.48 -6.83
N ALA A 3 15.22 18.54 -7.78
CA ALA A 3 15.24 17.12 -7.45
C ALA A 3 16.64 16.75 -6.94
N ARG A 4 16.74 15.85 -5.95
CA ARG A 4 18.03 15.44 -5.38
C ARG A 4 18.91 14.68 -6.38
N ASN A 5 18.30 13.92 -7.30
CA ASN A 5 19.00 13.22 -8.37
C ASN A 5 18.33 13.45 -9.74
N PRO A 6 18.58 14.60 -10.40
CA PRO A 6 17.94 14.94 -11.66
C PRO A 6 18.22 13.94 -12.79
N LEU A 7 19.43 13.37 -12.84
CA LEU A 7 19.80 12.40 -13.88
C LEU A 7 18.96 11.13 -13.78
N GLN A 8 18.76 10.61 -12.58
CA GLN A 8 17.89 9.46 -12.35
C GLN A 8 16.44 9.76 -12.76
N ASN A 9 15.91 10.91 -12.37
CA ASN A 9 14.56 11.31 -12.77
C ASN A 9 14.38 11.40 -14.29
N VAL A 10 15.38 11.94 -15.00
CA VAL A 10 15.35 12.01 -16.47
C VAL A 10 15.39 10.60 -17.08
N ASN A 11 16.17 9.69 -16.52
CA ASN A 11 16.21 8.30 -16.99
C ASN A 11 14.87 7.59 -16.75
N ASP A 12 14.21 7.82 -15.61
CA ASP A 12 12.87 7.27 -15.34
C ASP A 12 11.83 7.80 -16.34
N ILE A 13 11.86 9.09 -16.65
CA ILE A 13 10.97 9.68 -17.67
C ILE A 13 11.23 9.06 -19.05
N LYS A 14 12.51 8.89 -19.44
CA LYS A 14 12.86 8.23 -20.71
C LYS A 14 12.34 6.80 -20.76
N ALA A 15 12.46 6.05 -19.66
CA ALA A 15 11.95 4.70 -19.58
C ALA A 15 10.41 4.66 -19.72
N GLN A 16 9.69 5.58 -19.07
CA GLN A 16 8.23 5.69 -19.21
C GLN A 16 7.81 6.02 -20.65
N ILE A 17 8.52 6.94 -21.32
CA ILE A 17 8.27 7.27 -22.74
C ILE A 17 8.49 6.03 -23.61
N ALA A 18 9.60 5.31 -23.44
CA ALA A 18 9.91 4.11 -24.21
C ALA A 18 8.86 3.00 -24.01
N ALA A 19 8.37 2.83 -22.78
CA ALA A 19 7.31 1.87 -22.48
C ALA A 19 5.98 2.22 -23.18
N ASN A 20 5.59 3.50 -23.15
CA ASN A 20 4.38 3.96 -23.84
C ASN A 20 4.50 3.83 -25.37
N GLU A 21 5.65 4.19 -25.93
CA GLU A 21 5.94 4.04 -27.36
C GLU A 21 5.83 2.57 -27.80
N LYS A 22 6.39 1.65 -27.00
CA LYS A 22 6.21 0.22 -27.24
C LYS A 22 4.74 -0.19 -27.22
N GLY A 23 3.96 0.32 -26.26
CA GLY A 23 2.51 0.08 -26.19
C GLY A 23 1.77 0.56 -27.44
N VAL A 24 2.10 1.75 -27.95
CA VAL A 24 1.56 2.30 -29.19
C VAL A 24 1.88 1.40 -30.39
N GLN A 25 3.13 0.97 -30.52
CA GLN A 25 3.56 0.08 -31.60
C GLN A 25 2.82 -1.27 -31.59
N GLU A 26 2.66 -1.89 -30.42
CA GLU A 26 1.95 -3.16 -30.31
C GLU A 26 0.44 -3.01 -30.60
N LEU A 27 -0.18 -1.90 -30.18
CA LEU A 27 -1.56 -1.58 -30.56
C LEU A 27 -1.72 -1.41 -32.07
N HIS A 28 -0.80 -0.70 -32.73
CA HIS A 28 -0.84 -0.55 -34.19
C HIS A 28 -0.69 -1.88 -34.92
N LYS A 29 0.22 -2.76 -34.47
CA LYS A 29 0.36 -4.11 -35.03
C LYS A 29 -0.91 -4.92 -34.88
N MET A 30 -1.53 -4.89 -33.70
CA MET A 30 -2.78 -5.59 -33.42
C MET A 30 -3.92 -5.06 -34.31
N VAL A 31 -4.01 -3.75 -34.51
CA VAL A 31 -4.97 -3.12 -35.41
C VAL A 31 -4.69 -3.48 -36.88
N ALA A 32 -3.43 -3.56 -37.30
CA ALA A 32 -3.08 -3.97 -38.67
C ALA A 32 -3.47 -5.43 -38.95
N TYR A 33 -3.31 -6.32 -37.96
CA TYR A 33 -3.61 -7.75 -38.10
C TYR A 33 -5.10 -8.06 -37.98
N PHE A 34 -5.80 -7.45 -37.00
CA PHE A 34 -7.19 -7.78 -36.69
C PHE A 34 -8.21 -6.73 -37.14
N THR A 35 -7.78 -5.56 -37.61
CA THR A 35 -8.59 -4.34 -37.84
C THR A 35 -9.02 -3.62 -36.56
N LEU A 36 -9.22 -2.31 -36.67
CA LEU A 36 -9.62 -1.46 -35.55
C LEU A 36 -11.00 -1.84 -34.96
N PRO A 37 -12.05 -2.14 -35.77
CA PRO A 37 -13.34 -2.53 -35.22
C PRO A 37 -13.27 -3.79 -34.34
N VAL A 38 -12.52 -4.80 -34.75
CA VAL A 38 -12.36 -6.05 -33.98
C VAL A 38 -11.65 -5.79 -32.67
N VAL A 39 -10.54 -5.04 -32.70
CA VAL A 39 -9.79 -4.67 -31.48
C VAL A 39 -10.69 -3.95 -30.48
N LYS A 40 -11.45 -2.96 -30.93
CA LYS A 40 -12.39 -2.21 -30.07
C LYS A 40 -13.48 -3.13 -29.49
N ALA A 41 -14.03 -4.04 -30.29
CA ALA A 41 -15.03 -5.00 -29.83
C ALA A 41 -14.48 -5.90 -28.71
N TYR A 42 -13.27 -6.45 -28.87
CA TYR A 42 -12.64 -7.28 -27.83
C TYR A 42 -12.27 -6.48 -26.58
N MET A 43 -11.82 -5.23 -26.70
CA MET A 43 -11.61 -4.36 -25.53
C MET A 43 -12.91 -4.17 -24.74
N GLN A 44 -14.05 -4.02 -25.43
CA GLN A 44 -15.35 -3.90 -24.79
C GLN A 44 -15.76 -5.23 -24.13
N HIS A 45 -15.62 -6.37 -24.81
CA HIS A 45 -15.94 -7.68 -24.24
C HIS A 45 -15.14 -7.99 -22.97
N VAL A 46 -13.85 -7.62 -22.93
CA VAL A 46 -13.01 -7.77 -21.73
C VAL A 46 -13.55 -6.96 -20.56
N GLN A 47 -14.02 -5.73 -20.80
CA GLN A 47 -14.62 -4.91 -19.75
C GLN A 47 -16.02 -5.40 -19.34
N ASP A 48 -16.82 -5.90 -20.27
CA ASP A 48 -18.15 -6.46 -19.99
C ASP A 48 -18.03 -7.72 -19.13
N ASN A 49 -17.08 -8.60 -19.44
CA ASN A 49 -16.80 -9.80 -18.65
C ASN A 49 -16.36 -9.45 -17.23
N ALA A 50 -15.51 -8.43 -17.08
CA ALA A 50 -15.08 -7.95 -15.77
C ALA A 50 -16.25 -7.39 -14.96
N ALA A 51 -17.13 -6.60 -15.59
CA ALA A 51 -18.34 -6.09 -14.94
C ALA A 51 -19.25 -7.22 -14.48
N GLU A 52 -19.51 -8.20 -15.34
CA GLU A 52 -20.37 -9.34 -15.02
C GLU A 52 -19.80 -10.22 -13.89
N SER A 53 -18.49 -10.36 -13.84
CA SER A 53 -17.81 -11.11 -12.78
C SER A 53 -17.97 -10.43 -11.42
N VAL A 54 -17.89 -9.11 -11.37
CA VAL A 54 -18.20 -8.35 -10.15
C VAL A 54 -19.69 -8.44 -9.79
N ARG A 55 -20.61 -8.45 -10.76
CA ARG A 55 -22.04 -8.68 -10.46
C ARG A 55 -22.30 -10.01 -9.75
N ARG A 56 -21.61 -11.08 -10.15
CA ARG A 56 -21.70 -12.39 -9.45
C ARG A 56 -21.24 -12.31 -7.98
N VAL A 57 -20.27 -11.45 -7.67
CA VAL A 57 -19.87 -11.17 -6.28
C VAL A 57 -20.97 -10.38 -5.56
N ILE A 58 -21.53 -9.37 -6.22
CA ILE A 58 -22.62 -8.55 -5.68
C ILE A 58 -23.83 -9.42 -5.29
N ASP A 59 -24.13 -10.46 -6.07
CA ASP A 59 -25.19 -11.43 -5.76
C ASP A 59 -24.97 -12.19 -4.44
N ARG A 60 -23.74 -12.27 -3.94
CA ARG A 60 -23.35 -13.04 -2.74
C ARG A 60 -23.09 -12.20 -1.49
N ILE A 61 -22.81 -10.90 -1.64
CA ILE A 61 -22.55 -10.00 -0.51
C ILE A 61 -23.84 -9.36 0.02
N HIS A 62 -23.82 -8.83 1.23
CA HIS A 62 -24.97 -8.19 1.86
C HIS A 62 -24.65 -6.74 2.22
N ASP A 63 -25.68 -5.99 2.62
CA ASP A 63 -25.49 -4.68 3.21
C ASP A 63 -24.56 -4.79 4.42
N ALA A 64 -23.57 -3.90 4.47
CA ALA A 64 -22.55 -3.93 5.48
C ALA A 64 -22.03 -2.54 5.80
N SER A 65 -21.41 -2.39 6.96
CA SER A 65 -20.72 -1.17 7.33
C SER A 65 -19.53 -1.46 8.20
N PHE A 66 -18.49 -0.64 8.09
CA PHE A 66 -17.30 -0.74 8.92
C PHE A 66 -16.70 0.63 9.14
N GLU A 67 -16.06 0.79 10.30
CA GLU A 67 -15.30 1.97 10.65
C GLU A 67 -13.88 1.56 10.99
N TYR A 68 -12.92 2.29 10.43
CA TYR A 68 -11.51 2.01 10.59
C TYR A 68 -10.80 3.23 11.16
N GLU A 69 -10.25 3.08 12.37
CA GLU A 69 -9.42 4.09 13.00
C GLU A 69 -7.98 4.01 12.50
N MET A 70 -7.42 5.14 12.09
CA MET A 70 -5.99 5.27 11.79
C MET A 70 -5.24 5.82 13.00
N ASP A 71 -3.92 5.59 13.07
CA ASP A 71 -3.09 6.05 14.19
C ASP A 71 -3.19 7.56 14.46
N GLN A 72 -3.44 8.36 13.43
CA GLN A 72 -3.61 9.82 13.50
C GLN A 72 -4.92 10.25 14.19
N GLY A 73 -5.79 9.31 14.58
CA GLY A 73 -7.10 9.58 15.19
C GLY A 73 -8.21 9.86 14.17
N THR A 74 -7.91 9.72 12.87
CA THR A 74 -8.88 9.84 11.79
C THR A 74 -9.60 8.53 11.53
N TRP A 75 -10.80 8.63 10.98
CA TRP A 75 -11.69 7.50 10.73
C TRP A 75 -12.04 7.40 9.25
N ILE A 76 -11.86 6.22 8.66
CA ILE A 76 -12.45 5.84 7.38
C ILE A 76 -13.71 5.06 7.68
N LYS A 77 -14.85 5.55 7.19
CA LYS A 77 -16.15 4.92 7.39
C LYS A 77 -16.68 4.49 6.04
N VAL A 78 -17.17 3.26 5.94
CA VAL A 78 -17.79 2.76 4.72
C VAL A 78 -19.13 2.10 5.03
N LYS A 79 -20.12 2.39 4.18
CA LYS A 79 -21.39 1.67 4.11
C LYS A 79 -21.54 1.10 2.71
N ILE A 80 -21.71 -0.22 2.63
CA ILE A 80 -21.96 -0.95 1.39
C ILE A 80 -23.44 -1.29 1.37
N ARG A 81 -24.14 -0.85 0.31
CA ARG A 81 -25.56 -1.16 0.07
C ARG A 81 -25.69 -1.93 -1.24
N VAL A 82 -26.45 -3.00 -1.24
CA VAL A 82 -26.55 -3.94 -2.36
C VAL A 82 -27.96 -3.89 -2.95
N ASP A 83 -28.06 -3.53 -4.23
CA ASP A 83 -29.28 -3.71 -5.02
C ASP A 83 -29.16 -5.04 -5.78
N LYS A 84 -29.83 -6.07 -5.26
CA LYS A 84 -29.84 -7.42 -5.87
C LYS A 84 -30.57 -7.49 -7.20
N VAL A 85 -31.52 -6.58 -7.45
CA VAL A 85 -32.31 -6.57 -8.69
C VAL A 85 -31.47 -5.98 -9.82
N LYS A 86 -30.80 -4.87 -9.57
CA LYS A 86 -29.87 -4.24 -10.53
C LYS A 86 -28.50 -4.92 -10.58
N ARG A 87 -28.18 -5.72 -9.55
CA ARG A 87 -26.86 -6.34 -9.33
C ARG A 87 -25.78 -5.26 -9.26
N GLU A 88 -26.08 -4.20 -8.51
CA GLU A 88 -25.22 -3.05 -8.28
C GLU A 88 -24.95 -2.89 -6.78
N ALA A 89 -23.77 -2.36 -6.44
CA ALA A 89 -23.43 -2.02 -5.06
C ALA A 89 -23.07 -0.55 -4.95
N THR A 90 -23.56 0.12 -3.91
CA THR A 90 -23.12 1.47 -3.53
C THR A 90 -22.13 1.38 -2.39
N VAL A 91 -20.91 1.87 -2.61
CA VAL A 91 -19.84 1.99 -1.62
C VAL A 91 -19.77 3.45 -1.18
N ASP A 92 -20.27 3.73 0.02
CA ASP A 92 -20.50 5.07 0.53
C ASP A 92 -19.53 5.40 1.67
N PHE A 93 -18.62 6.34 1.42
CA PHE A 93 -17.63 6.80 2.39
C PHE A 93 -18.10 7.99 3.25
N THR A 94 -19.39 8.32 3.22
CA THR A 94 -19.96 9.39 4.05
C THR A 94 -19.71 9.17 5.53
N GLY A 95 -19.21 10.21 6.21
CA GLY A 95 -18.79 10.15 7.62
C GLY A 95 -17.30 9.91 7.81
N THR A 96 -16.55 9.59 6.75
CA THR A 96 -15.08 9.61 6.78
C THR A 96 -14.56 10.98 7.17
N SER A 97 -13.46 11.02 7.93
CA SER A 97 -12.86 12.25 8.45
C SER A 97 -12.63 13.31 7.36
N PRO A 98 -12.73 14.61 7.72
CA PRO A 98 -12.48 15.71 6.80
C PRO A 98 -11.03 15.67 6.29
N GLN A 99 -10.72 16.50 5.29
CA GLN A 99 -9.35 16.73 4.86
C GLN A 99 -8.44 17.07 6.06
N GLN A 100 -7.26 16.47 6.09
CA GLN A 100 -6.29 16.63 7.15
C GLN A 100 -5.24 17.68 6.82
N ASN A 101 -4.68 18.32 7.85
CA ASN A 101 -3.52 19.21 7.74
C ASN A 101 -2.18 18.44 7.64
N THR A 102 -2.24 17.11 7.52
CA THR A 102 -1.09 16.21 7.33
C THR A 102 -1.05 15.70 5.88
N ASN A 103 -0.11 14.79 5.57
CA ASN A 103 -0.01 14.17 4.26
C ASN A 103 -0.88 12.90 4.07
N PHE A 104 -1.69 12.52 5.07
CA PHE A 104 -2.57 11.34 5.07
C PHE A 104 -3.86 11.52 4.25
N ASN A 105 -3.89 12.50 3.35
CA ASN A 105 -4.97 12.64 2.40
C ASN A 105 -4.71 11.78 1.15
N ALA A 106 -5.74 11.07 0.68
CA ALA A 106 -5.73 10.31 -0.55
C ALA A 106 -6.60 11.01 -1.61
N PRO A 107 -6.05 11.35 -2.79
CA PRO A 107 -6.85 11.81 -3.93
C PRO A 107 -7.91 10.78 -4.28
N GLU A 108 -9.07 11.23 -4.77
CA GLU A 108 -10.20 10.36 -5.12
C GLU A 108 -9.82 9.13 -5.97
N PRO A 109 -8.94 9.22 -6.98
CA PRO A 109 -8.52 8.05 -7.76
C PRO A 109 -7.89 6.93 -6.92
N VAL A 110 -7.20 7.25 -5.82
CA VAL A 110 -6.60 6.25 -4.91
C VAL A 110 -7.68 5.44 -4.21
N THR A 111 -8.72 6.11 -3.70
CA THR A 111 -9.87 5.46 -3.06
C THR A 111 -10.62 4.57 -4.06
N ARG A 112 -10.82 5.06 -5.30
CA ARG A 112 -11.45 4.27 -6.38
C ARG A 112 -10.63 3.04 -6.75
N ALA A 113 -9.31 3.15 -6.77
CA ALA A 113 -8.41 2.02 -7.02
C ALA A 113 -8.48 0.97 -5.90
N ALA A 114 -8.57 1.38 -4.63
CA ALA A 114 -8.77 0.47 -3.51
C ALA A 114 -10.10 -0.29 -3.62
N VAL A 115 -11.20 0.40 -3.98
CA VAL A 115 -12.50 -0.24 -4.25
C VAL A 115 -12.39 -1.25 -5.40
N LEU A 116 -11.79 -0.86 -6.53
CA LEU A 116 -11.56 -1.75 -7.66
C LEU A 116 -10.80 -3.02 -7.24
N TYR A 117 -9.71 -2.85 -6.50
CA TYR A 117 -8.89 -3.96 -6.03
C TYR A 117 -9.68 -4.92 -5.13
N VAL A 118 -10.40 -4.40 -4.14
CA VAL A 118 -11.17 -5.24 -3.20
C VAL A 118 -12.21 -6.05 -3.94
N PHE A 119 -13.03 -5.43 -4.80
CA PHE A 119 -14.04 -6.16 -5.56
C PHE A 119 -13.42 -7.16 -6.54
N ARG A 120 -12.25 -6.88 -7.12
CA ARG A 120 -11.52 -7.85 -7.93
C ARG A 120 -11.00 -9.03 -7.11
N VAL A 121 -10.48 -8.80 -5.89
CA VAL A 121 -10.03 -9.89 -5.00
C VAL A 121 -11.20 -10.78 -4.58
N MET A 122 -12.38 -10.20 -4.39
CA MET A 122 -13.60 -10.96 -4.08
C MET A 122 -14.10 -11.82 -5.25
N VAL A 123 -13.67 -11.52 -6.48
CA VAL A 123 -13.90 -12.39 -7.63
C VAL A 123 -12.91 -13.56 -7.55
N ASP A 124 -13.41 -14.70 -7.10
CA ASP A 124 -12.71 -15.99 -7.10
C ASP A 124 -12.66 -16.60 -8.52
N ASP A 125 -12.05 -15.86 -9.44
CA ASP A 125 -11.92 -16.21 -10.86
C ASP A 125 -10.74 -15.46 -11.51
N ASP A 126 -10.21 -16.01 -12.59
CA ASP A 126 -9.07 -15.47 -13.34
C ASP A 126 -9.51 -14.43 -14.38
N ILE A 127 -9.94 -13.26 -13.88
CA ILE A 127 -10.29 -12.12 -14.74
C ILE A 127 -9.19 -11.04 -14.78
N PRO A 128 -8.98 -10.36 -15.91
CA PRO A 128 -8.02 -9.27 -16.00
C PRO A 128 -8.46 -8.05 -15.17
N MET A 129 -7.52 -7.38 -14.51
CA MET A 129 -7.77 -6.13 -13.79
C MET A 129 -8.03 -5.00 -14.78
N ASN A 130 -9.26 -4.47 -14.80
CA ASN A 130 -9.62 -3.33 -15.67
C ASN A 130 -10.82 -2.55 -15.11
N GLY A 131 -11.11 -1.39 -15.71
CA GLY A 131 -12.17 -0.48 -15.27
C GLY A 131 -13.60 -1.05 -15.37
N GLY A 132 -13.82 -2.13 -16.11
CA GLY A 132 -15.09 -2.85 -16.19
C GLY A 132 -15.61 -3.30 -14.81
N CYS A 133 -14.70 -3.72 -13.92
CA CYS A 133 -15.02 -4.10 -12.54
C CYS A 133 -15.72 -2.99 -11.73
N LEU A 134 -15.52 -1.71 -12.08
CA LEU A 134 -16.16 -0.59 -11.39
C LEU A 134 -17.53 -0.23 -11.94
N ARG A 135 -17.92 -0.72 -13.13
CA ARG A 135 -19.21 -0.36 -13.74
C ARG A 135 -20.43 -0.72 -12.86
N PRO A 136 -20.49 -1.87 -12.15
CA PRO A 136 -21.61 -2.17 -11.26
C PRO A 136 -21.44 -1.56 -9.85
N ILE A 137 -20.43 -0.71 -9.63
CA ILE A 137 -20.11 -0.14 -8.32
C ILE A 137 -20.30 1.38 -8.35
N ASN A 138 -21.29 1.86 -7.63
CA ASN A 138 -21.47 3.29 -7.37
C ASN A 138 -20.60 3.70 -6.17
N ILE A 139 -19.66 4.62 -6.36
CA ILE A 139 -18.73 5.05 -5.31
C ILE A 139 -19.08 6.48 -4.89
N ILE A 140 -19.41 6.66 -3.61
CA ILE A 140 -19.69 7.97 -3.02
C ILE A 140 -18.53 8.35 -2.11
N ILE A 141 -17.79 9.39 -2.48
CA ILE A 141 -16.71 9.95 -1.68
C ILE A 141 -17.07 11.40 -1.33
N PRO A 142 -17.20 11.77 -0.05
CA PRO A 142 -17.52 13.14 0.34
C PRO A 142 -16.42 14.10 -0.11
N LYS A 143 -16.82 15.19 -0.77
CA LYS A 143 -15.90 16.29 -1.13
C LYS A 143 -15.25 16.85 0.14
N ARG A 144 -13.97 17.25 0.05
CA ARG A 144 -13.19 17.79 1.17
C ARG A 144 -13.06 16.84 2.37
N SER A 145 -13.26 15.54 2.17
CA SER A 145 -12.79 14.49 3.10
C SER A 145 -11.31 14.19 2.88
N MET A 146 -10.70 13.42 3.77
CA MET A 146 -9.35 12.90 3.56
C MET A 146 -9.23 11.97 2.35
N LEU A 147 -10.35 11.48 1.78
CA LEU A 147 -10.40 10.62 0.59
C LEU A 147 -10.74 11.39 -0.71
N SER A 148 -11.01 12.69 -0.61
CA SER A 148 -11.17 13.61 -1.74
C SER A 148 -10.71 15.01 -1.30
N PRO A 149 -9.41 15.17 -0.97
CA PRO A 149 -8.85 16.45 -0.58
C PRO A 149 -8.86 17.42 -1.75
N GLY A 150 -8.97 18.72 -1.46
CA GLY A 150 -8.74 19.75 -2.46
C GLY A 150 -7.33 20.33 -2.33
N TYR A 151 -6.77 20.78 -3.45
CA TYR A 151 -5.53 21.54 -3.47
C TYR A 151 -5.59 22.72 -2.49
N PRO A 152 -4.51 23.03 -1.74
CA PRO A 152 -3.14 22.49 -1.80
C PRO A 152 -2.83 21.38 -0.77
N ALA A 153 -3.81 20.59 -0.32
CA ALA A 153 -3.58 19.55 0.68
C ALA A 153 -2.47 18.57 0.29
N ALA A 154 -1.65 18.17 1.26
CA ALA A 154 -0.59 17.19 1.05
C ALA A 154 -1.15 15.76 0.93
N VAL A 155 -0.62 14.98 -0.02
CA VAL A 155 -1.19 13.68 -0.42
C VAL A 155 -0.19 12.52 -0.48
N VAL A 156 1.04 12.73 0.01
CA VAL A 156 2.12 11.72 -0.09
C VAL A 156 1.73 10.40 0.56
N ALA A 157 1.14 10.44 1.76
CA ALA A 157 0.72 9.23 2.47
C ALA A 157 -0.58 8.63 1.92
N GLY A 158 -1.27 9.33 1.03
CA GLY A 158 -2.51 8.86 0.40
C GLY A 158 -2.37 7.52 -0.29
N ASN A 159 -1.35 7.39 -1.17
CA ASN A 159 -1.14 6.16 -1.94
C ASN A 159 -0.52 5.03 -1.13
N VAL A 160 0.18 5.35 -0.03
CA VAL A 160 1.01 4.37 0.69
C VAL A 160 0.46 3.97 2.07
N GLU A 161 -0.30 4.82 2.73
CA GLU A 161 -0.91 4.53 4.04
C GLU A 161 -2.44 4.51 3.94
N THR A 162 -3.03 5.62 3.49
CA THR A 162 -4.49 5.77 3.47
C THR A 162 -5.16 4.76 2.53
N SER A 163 -4.53 4.41 1.41
CA SER A 163 -4.99 3.37 0.49
C SER A 163 -5.06 1.97 1.15
N GLN A 164 -4.08 1.63 1.98
CA GLN A 164 -4.04 0.38 2.74
C GLN A 164 -5.16 0.38 3.79
N ALA A 165 -5.38 1.50 4.48
CA ALA A 165 -6.45 1.66 5.44
C ALA A 165 -7.85 1.56 4.80
N VAL A 166 -8.07 2.18 3.63
CA VAL A 166 -9.31 2.02 2.85
C VAL A 166 -9.53 0.56 2.46
N THR A 167 -8.47 -0.10 1.99
CA THR A 167 -8.53 -1.52 1.60
C THR A 167 -8.90 -2.43 2.78
N ASN A 168 -8.25 -2.25 3.93
CA ASN A 168 -8.60 -2.97 5.16
C ASN A 168 -10.05 -2.66 5.59
N CYS A 169 -10.49 -1.40 5.56
CA CYS A 169 -11.85 -1.01 5.92
C CYS A 169 -12.91 -1.70 5.05
N LEU A 170 -12.67 -1.78 3.74
CA LEU A 170 -13.55 -2.47 2.79
C LEU A 170 -13.59 -3.99 3.02
N PHE A 171 -12.44 -4.65 3.22
CA PHE A 171 -12.43 -6.09 3.53
C PHE A 171 -13.07 -6.40 4.88
N GLY A 172 -12.87 -5.52 5.88
CA GLY A 172 -13.53 -5.60 7.18
C GLY A 172 -15.05 -5.49 7.05
N ALA A 173 -15.55 -4.54 6.25
CA ALA A 173 -16.98 -4.41 5.96
C ALA A 173 -17.55 -5.66 5.29
N LEU A 174 -16.86 -6.20 4.28
CA LEU A 174 -17.31 -7.40 3.58
C LEU A 174 -17.15 -8.69 4.41
N GLY A 175 -16.47 -8.63 5.55
CA GLY A 175 -16.15 -9.82 6.35
C GLY A 175 -15.33 -10.85 5.58
N ALA A 176 -14.49 -10.40 4.64
CA ALA A 176 -13.76 -11.27 3.73
C ALA A 176 -12.36 -11.62 4.22
N LEU A 177 -11.67 -10.64 4.83
CA LEU A 177 -10.31 -10.79 5.35
C LEU A 177 -10.20 -10.07 6.70
N ALA A 178 -9.37 -10.60 7.60
CA ALA A 178 -8.84 -9.82 8.71
C ALA A 178 -7.96 -8.66 8.18
N ALA A 179 -7.55 -7.74 9.05
CA ALA A 179 -6.65 -6.67 8.63
C ALA A 179 -5.28 -7.25 8.21
N ALA A 180 -4.80 -6.83 7.04
CA ALA A 180 -3.38 -6.88 6.76
C ALA A 180 -2.65 -5.83 7.59
N GLN A 181 -1.34 -5.71 7.39
CA GLN A 181 -0.52 -4.70 8.07
C GLN A 181 -1.00 -3.26 7.93
N GLY A 182 -1.87 -2.91 6.97
CA GLY A 182 -2.51 -1.59 6.87
C GLY A 182 -1.55 -0.41 6.61
N THR A 183 -0.29 -0.71 6.30
CA THR A 183 0.79 0.25 6.02
C THR A 183 1.77 -0.37 5.03
N MET A 184 2.52 0.46 4.28
CA MET A 184 3.65 -0.02 3.49
C MET A 184 4.98 0.05 4.25
N ASN A 185 4.99 0.59 5.48
CA ASN A 185 6.19 0.84 6.29
C ASN A 185 7.29 1.51 5.46
N ASN A 186 6.98 2.70 4.95
CA ASN A 186 7.83 3.45 4.03
C ASN A 186 9.07 3.96 4.74
N LEU A 187 10.21 3.32 4.48
CA LEU A 187 11.51 3.77 4.93
C LEU A 187 12.16 4.59 3.82
N ASN A 188 12.52 5.83 4.11
CA ASN A 188 13.35 6.64 3.24
C ASN A 188 14.60 7.03 4.00
N PHE A 189 15.74 7.00 3.30
CA PHE A 189 16.93 7.66 3.81
C PHE A 189 17.76 8.25 2.69
N GLY A 190 18.58 9.24 3.04
CA GLY A 190 19.45 9.86 2.07
C GLY A 190 20.29 10.99 2.65
N ASN A 191 21.11 11.56 1.78
CA ASN A 191 21.91 12.74 2.08
C ASN A 191 22.12 13.55 0.79
N ALA A 192 23.16 14.39 0.73
CA ALA A 192 23.46 15.17 -0.47
C ALA A 192 23.76 14.32 -1.72
N ARG A 193 24.15 13.06 -1.56
CA ARG A 193 24.54 12.15 -2.64
C ARG A 193 23.56 10.99 -2.85
N TYR A 194 23.00 10.44 -1.77
CA TYR A 194 22.21 9.22 -1.81
C TYR A 194 20.72 9.50 -1.56
N GLN A 195 19.86 8.73 -2.24
CA GLN A 195 18.44 8.65 -1.98
C GLN A 195 17.99 7.19 -2.10
N TYR A 196 17.36 6.70 -1.04
CA TYR A 196 16.80 5.35 -0.96
C TYR A 196 15.37 5.43 -0.44
N TYR A 197 14.53 4.56 -1.00
CA TYR A 197 13.15 4.36 -0.61
C TYR A 197 12.85 2.86 -0.66
N GLU A 198 12.26 2.34 0.41
CA GLU A 198 11.84 0.95 0.52
C GLU A 198 10.51 0.86 1.26
N THR A 199 9.69 -0.10 0.83
CA THR A 199 8.52 -0.57 1.59
C THR A 199 8.90 -1.84 2.33
N ILE A 200 8.55 -1.91 3.62
CA ILE A 200 8.88 -3.09 4.44
C ILE A 200 7.63 -3.97 4.55
N CYS A 201 7.75 -5.23 4.15
CA CYS A 201 6.67 -6.21 4.18
C CYS A 201 6.25 -6.59 5.61
N SER A 202 5.14 -7.31 5.72
CA SER A 202 4.67 -7.89 6.97
C SER A 202 3.84 -9.13 6.66
N GLY A 203 3.04 -9.63 7.60
CA GLY A 203 2.15 -10.75 7.36
C GLY A 203 0.94 -10.39 6.50
N SER A 204 0.51 -11.33 5.65
CA SER A 204 -0.78 -11.25 4.97
C SER A 204 -1.93 -11.56 5.92
N PRO A 205 -3.15 -11.07 5.63
CA PRO A 205 -4.31 -11.38 6.44
C PRO A 205 -4.69 -12.85 6.28
N ALA A 206 -5.41 -13.36 7.27
CA ALA A 206 -6.14 -14.62 7.16
C ALA A 206 -7.57 -14.38 6.66
N GLY A 207 -8.16 -15.39 6.05
CA GLY A 207 -9.55 -15.38 5.59
C GLY A 207 -10.25 -16.71 5.81
N PRO A 208 -11.51 -16.85 5.37
CA PRO A 208 -12.28 -18.08 5.50
C PRO A 208 -11.61 -19.23 4.76
N GLY A 209 -10.99 -20.15 5.51
CA GLY A 209 -10.41 -21.37 4.95
C GLY A 209 -8.89 -21.34 4.73
N PHE A 210 -8.22 -20.23 5.02
CA PHE A 210 -6.77 -20.11 4.79
C PHE A 210 -6.06 -19.22 5.80
N PRO A 211 -4.84 -19.61 6.25
CA PRO A 211 -3.98 -18.75 7.05
C PRO A 211 -3.32 -17.67 6.18
N GLY A 212 -2.81 -16.63 6.83
CA GLY A 212 -1.93 -15.66 6.20
C GLY A 212 -0.52 -16.20 5.97
N THR A 213 0.20 -15.56 5.05
CA THR A 213 1.62 -15.83 4.75
C THR A 213 2.49 -14.82 5.47
N ASP A 214 3.59 -15.27 6.06
CA ASP A 214 4.55 -14.42 6.76
C ASP A 214 5.38 -13.57 5.78
N ALA A 215 5.74 -12.35 6.18
CA ALA A 215 6.74 -11.51 5.50
C ALA A 215 6.53 -11.26 3.98
N VAL A 216 5.29 -10.98 3.57
CA VAL A 216 4.92 -10.65 2.18
C VAL A 216 4.33 -9.25 2.03
N HIS A 217 4.59 -8.61 0.89
CA HIS A 217 3.91 -7.37 0.52
C HIS A 217 2.48 -7.68 0.09
N THR A 218 1.52 -6.89 0.56
CA THR A 218 0.09 -7.17 0.40
C THR A 218 -0.66 -5.95 -0.10
N HIS A 219 -1.78 -6.21 -0.76
CA HIS A 219 -2.74 -5.20 -1.17
C HIS A 219 -2.13 -4.08 -2.00
N MET A 220 -2.10 -2.85 -1.49
CA MET A 220 -1.69 -1.67 -2.26
C MET A 220 -0.18 -1.60 -2.50
N THR A 221 0.61 -2.51 -1.94
CA THR A 221 2.04 -2.58 -2.20
C THR A 221 2.34 -3.38 -3.46
N ASN A 222 2.85 -2.70 -4.49
CA ASN A 222 3.28 -3.31 -5.74
C ASN A 222 4.79 -3.13 -5.99
N THR A 223 5.58 -3.40 -4.96
CA THR A 223 7.04 -3.32 -5.00
C THR A 223 7.63 -4.61 -4.45
N ARG A 224 8.85 -4.93 -4.88
CA ARG A 224 9.67 -5.97 -4.26
C ARG A 224 10.68 -5.32 -3.32
N LEU A 225 11.07 -6.06 -2.28
CA LEU A 225 12.19 -5.67 -1.42
C LEU A 225 13.48 -5.60 -2.25
N THR A 226 14.41 -4.72 -1.86
CA THR A 226 15.75 -4.71 -2.47
C THR A 226 16.59 -5.82 -1.87
N ASP A 227 17.29 -6.59 -2.71
CA ASP A 227 18.21 -7.62 -2.25
C ASP A 227 19.28 -7.02 -1.32
N PRO A 228 19.59 -7.67 -0.18
CA PRO A 228 20.56 -7.15 0.79
C PRO A 228 21.89 -6.75 0.16
N GLU A 229 22.45 -7.60 -0.71
CA GLU A 229 23.74 -7.32 -1.38
C GLU A 229 23.66 -6.09 -2.28
N VAL A 230 22.55 -5.89 -2.98
CA VAL A 230 22.33 -4.71 -3.84
C VAL A 230 22.17 -3.45 -3.00
N LEU A 231 21.48 -3.54 -1.86
CA LEU A 231 21.34 -2.44 -0.90
C LEU A 231 22.72 -2.00 -0.38
N GLU A 232 23.51 -2.94 0.14
CA GLU A 232 24.84 -2.66 0.71
C GLU A 232 25.86 -2.22 -0.33
N PHE A 233 25.75 -2.70 -1.57
CA PHE A 233 26.62 -2.28 -2.66
C PHE A 233 26.35 -0.84 -3.11
N ARG A 234 25.08 -0.44 -3.17
CA ARG A 234 24.67 0.88 -3.70
C ARG A 234 24.69 1.99 -2.66
N TYR A 235 24.52 1.64 -1.38
CA TYR A 235 24.32 2.60 -0.30
C TYR A 235 25.27 2.32 0.87
N PRO A 236 25.74 3.36 1.58
CA PRO A 236 26.65 3.19 2.72
C PRO A 236 25.88 2.71 3.96
N VAL A 237 25.32 1.51 3.89
CA VAL A 237 24.56 0.84 4.95
C VAL A 237 24.92 -0.64 5.00
N VAL A 238 24.59 -1.29 6.12
CA VAL A 238 24.67 -2.75 6.31
C VAL A 238 23.32 -3.23 6.83
N LEU A 239 22.74 -4.26 6.22
CA LEU A 239 21.56 -4.93 6.73
C LEU A 239 22.02 -5.96 7.79
N GLU A 240 21.94 -5.57 9.06
CA GLU A 240 22.43 -6.41 10.17
C GLU A 240 21.52 -7.59 10.46
N ASP A 241 20.22 -7.42 10.28
CA ASP A 241 19.21 -8.41 10.62
C ASP A 241 17.94 -8.22 9.80
N PHE A 242 17.41 -9.31 9.27
CA PHE A 242 16.11 -9.33 8.59
C PHE A 242 15.46 -10.70 8.72
N HIS A 243 14.43 -10.82 9.56
CA HIS A 243 13.75 -12.09 9.83
C HIS A 243 12.27 -11.92 10.16
N ILE A 244 11.52 -13.03 10.06
CA ILE A 244 10.11 -13.11 10.46
C ILE A 244 9.98 -12.93 11.97
N ARG A 245 9.22 -11.92 12.39
CA ARG A 245 8.88 -11.64 13.79
C ARG A 245 7.78 -12.59 14.26
N LYS A 246 8.17 -13.80 14.66
CA LYS A 246 7.25 -14.88 15.03
C LYS A 246 6.24 -14.46 16.12
N GLY A 247 4.99 -14.84 15.93
CA GLY A 247 3.87 -14.58 16.86
C GLY A 247 3.36 -13.14 16.87
N SER A 248 3.63 -12.37 15.82
CA SER A 248 3.15 -11.00 15.65
C SER A 248 1.80 -10.92 14.94
N GLY A 249 1.46 -11.91 14.13
CA GLY A 249 0.18 -12.03 13.44
C GLY A 249 -0.98 -12.28 14.40
N GLY A 250 -2.18 -11.83 14.00
CA GLY A 250 -3.42 -12.10 14.72
C GLY A 250 -3.72 -13.59 14.81
N ARG A 251 -4.33 -14.02 15.91
CA ARG A 251 -4.64 -15.43 16.20
C ARG A 251 -6.12 -15.72 16.04
N GLY A 252 -6.45 -16.90 15.55
CA GLY A 252 -7.83 -17.32 15.39
C GLY A 252 -7.92 -18.73 14.82
N ARG A 253 -9.08 -19.11 14.30
CA ARG A 253 -9.22 -20.39 13.57
C ARG A 253 -8.21 -20.50 12.42
N TRP A 254 -7.99 -19.38 11.73
CA TRP A 254 -6.93 -19.21 10.76
C TRP A 254 -6.05 -18.05 11.24
N ASN A 255 -4.74 -18.30 11.38
CA ASN A 255 -3.79 -17.30 11.86
C ASN A 255 -3.40 -16.36 10.72
N ALA A 256 -3.31 -15.06 11.00
CA ALA A 256 -2.67 -14.13 10.07
C ALA A 256 -1.15 -14.36 10.05
N GLY A 257 -0.50 -13.95 8.96
CA GLY A 257 0.94 -14.04 8.83
C GLY A 257 1.67 -13.17 9.85
N ASP A 258 2.88 -13.58 10.19
CA ASP A 258 3.80 -12.82 11.01
C ASP A 258 4.51 -11.73 10.19
N GLY A 259 4.72 -10.57 10.83
CA GLY A 259 5.49 -9.47 10.28
C GLY A 259 7.00 -9.74 10.30
N VAL A 260 7.79 -8.68 10.08
CA VAL A 260 9.26 -8.77 10.03
C VAL A 260 9.94 -7.87 11.06
N ARG A 261 11.17 -8.21 11.40
CA ARG A 261 12.14 -7.30 12.02
C ARG A 261 13.22 -7.00 10.98
N ARG A 262 13.53 -5.72 10.77
CA ARG A 262 14.55 -5.25 9.82
C ARG A 262 15.46 -4.23 10.51
N THR A 263 16.76 -4.52 10.58
CA THR A 263 17.76 -3.68 11.25
C THR A 263 18.81 -3.25 10.25
N ILE A 264 18.93 -1.93 10.02
CA ILE A 264 19.90 -1.35 9.09
C ILE A 264 20.87 -0.47 9.88
N ARG A 265 22.17 -0.74 9.75
CA ARG A 265 23.23 0.11 10.28
C ARG A 265 23.75 1.05 9.21
N PHE A 266 23.76 2.34 9.51
CA PHE A 266 24.26 3.37 8.62
C PHE A 266 25.76 3.57 8.78
N LEU A 267 26.49 3.65 7.67
CA LEU A 267 27.93 3.85 7.62
C LEU A 267 28.32 5.32 7.38
N ASP A 268 27.36 6.13 6.94
CA ASP A 268 27.50 7.56 6.67
C ASP A 268 26.34 8.34 7.30
N LYS A 269 26.45 9.68 7.37
CA LYS A 269 25.37 10.56 7.81
C LYS A 269 24.21 10.47 6.82
N MET A 270 23.02 10.13 7.33
CA MET A 270 21.78 10.12 6.56
C MET A 270 20.65 10.79 7.32
N ASP A 271 19.83 11.55 6.61
CA ASP A 271 18.48 11.87 7.03
C ASP A 271 17.62 10.63 6.78
N CYS A 272 16.90 10.17 7.79
CA CYS A 272 16.03 9.02 7.74
C CYS A 272 14.61 9.46 8.08
N THR A 273 13.64 9.03 7.27
CA THR A 273 12.22 9.25 7.54
C THR A 273 11.46 7.95 7.46
N ILE A 274 10.54 7.76 8.39
CA ILE A 274 9.60 6.65 8.39
C ILE A 274 8.19 7.21 8.23
N LEU A 275 7.44 6.59 7.34
CA LEU A 275 6.00 6.79 7.23
C LEU A 275 5.33 5.40 7.33
N SER A 276 4.63 5.20 8.44
CA SER A 276 4.08 3.91 8.84
C SER A 276 2.82 4.08 9.68
N GLY A 277 1.93 3.10 9.62
CA GLY A 277 0.75 2.97 10.47
C GLY A 277 0.88 1.84 11.50
N HIS A 278 -0.20 1.57 12.23
CA HIS A 278 -0.28 0.54 13.27
C HIS A 278 0.83 0.59 14.31
N ARG A 279 1.20 1.78 14.74
CA ARG A 279 2.04 2.05 15.92
C ARG A 279 1.18 2.32 17.18
N ARG A 280 -0.11 2.64 16.99
CA ARG A 280 -1.08 2.84 18.08
C ARG A 280 -2.27 1.89 17.96
N VAL A 281 -2.94 1.88 16.80
CA VAL A 281 -4.14 1.06 16.56
C VAL A 281 -3.70 -0.33 16.10
N ARG A 282 -4.17 -1.38 16.76
CA ARG A 282 -3.85 -2.77 16.37
C ARG A 282 -4.60 -3.15 15.08
N PRO A 283 -3.98 -3.89 14.15
CA PRO A 283 -4.68 -4.39 12.97
C PRO A 283 -5.76 -5.41 13.41
N PHE A 284 -7.01 -5.14 13.06
CA PHE A 284 -8.17 -5.90 13.56
C PHE A 284 -8.15 -7.38 13.11
N GLY A 285 -8.66 -8.27 13.96
CA GLY A 285 -9.05 -9.62 13.56
C GLY A 285 -10.50 -9.65 13.08
N LEU A 286 -10.94 -10.79 12.54
CA LEU A 286 -12.29 -10.96 12.00
C LEU A 286 -12.99 -12.16 12.66
N ALA A 287 -14.32 -12.08 12.81
CA ALA A 287 -15.17 -13.18 13.31
C ALA A 287 -14.67 -13.81 14.62
N GLY A 288 -14.23 -12.98 15.57
CA GLY A 288 -13.70 -13.40 16.87
C GLY A 288 -12.20 -13.72 16.88
N GLY A 289 -11.48 -13.54 15.76
CA GLY A 289 -10.03 -13.57 15.76
C GLY A 289 -9.41 -12.37 16.47
N ASP A 290 -8.26 -12.59 17.10
CA ASP A 290 -7.48 -11.58 17.80
C ASP A 290 -6.77 -10.64 16.82
N ALA A 291 -6.61 -9.39 17.26
CA ALA A 291 -5.83 -8.39 16.54
C ALA A 291 -4.34 -8.75 16.51
N GLY A 292 -3.69 -8.46 15.38
CA GLY A 292 -2.23 -8.51 15.27
C GLY A 292 -1.55 -7.53 16.23
N GLN A 293 -0.23 -7.67 16.39
CA GLN A 293 0.54 -6.74 17.21
C GLN A 293 0.79 -5.42 16.46
N VAL A 294 1.00 -4.33 17.21
CA VAL A 294 1.50 -3.07 16.63
C VAL A 294 2.95 -3.23 16.18
N GLY A 295 3.34 -2.44 15.19
CA GLY A 295 4.74 -2.28 14.82
C GLY A 295 5.46 -1.30 15.75
N GLU A 296 6.78 -1.26 15.65
CA GLU A 296 7.63 -0.34 16.39
C GLU A 296 8.74 0.19 15.49
N ASN A 297 9.08 1.47 15.66
CA ASN A 297 10.20 2.10 14.99
C ASN A 297 11.18 2.58 16.07
N ALA A 298 12.47 2.33 15.90
CA ALA A 298 13.48 2.81 16.84
C ALA A 298 14.85 2.97 16.19
N VAL A 299 15.66 3.86 16.76
CA VAL A 299 17.06 4.06 16.40
C VAL A 299 17.93 3.77 17.61
N ARG A 300 18.86 2.84 17.44
CA ARG A 300 19.95 2.62 18.39
C ARG A 300 21.07 3.62 18.13
N ARG A 301 21.30 4.51 19.09
CA ARG A 301 22.39 5.49 19.11
C ARG A 301 23.70 4.81 19.54
N LYS A 302 24.83 5.48 19.32
CA LYS A 302 26.18 4.93 19.59
C LYS A 302 26.46 4.69 21.07
N ASP A 303 25.87 5.50 21.92
CA ASP A 303 25.91 5.36 23.38
C ASP A 303 25.02 4.21 23.89
N GLY A 304 24.35 3.48 22.98
CA GLY A 304 23.44 2.39 23.29
C GLY A 304 22.00 2.85 23.55
N HIS A 305 21.73 4.16 23.61
CA HIS A 305 20.38 4.67 23.80
C HIS A 305 19.47 4.26 22.65
N ILE A 306 18.27 3.79 22.99
CA ILE A 306 17.22 3.45 22.02
C ILE A 306 16.22 4.60 21.98
N GLU A 307 16.27 5.36 20.89
CA GLU A 307 15.27 6.39 20.60
C GLU A 307 14.10 5.75 19.88
N LYS A 308 12.92 5.76 20.50
CA LYS A 308 11.68 5.34 19.83
C LYS A 308 11.24 6.43 18.86
N LEU A 309 10.87 6.03 17.65
CA LEU A 309 10.31 6.91 16.64
C LEU A 309 8.80 6.68 16.50
N GLU A 310 8.07 7.74 16.19
CA GLU A 310 6.64 7.64 15.88
C GLU A 310 6.39 6.96 14.51
N GLY A 311 5.11 6.80 14.15
CA GLY A 311 4.73 6.22 12.85
C GLY A 311 5.11 7.11 11.67
N CYS A 312 5.05 8.44 11.85
CA CYS A 312 5.44 9.44 10.86
C CYS A 312 6.50 10.34 11.49
N ASP A 313 7.76 9.97 11.32
CA ASP A 313 8.86 10.59 12.04
C ASP A 313 10.11 10.73 11.17
N ALA A 314 11.01 11.61 11.57
CA ALA A 314 12.25 11.90 10.88
C ALA A 314 13.38 12.09 11.88
N THR A 315 14.55 11.53 11.56
CA THR A 315 15.72 11.68 12.40
C THR A 315 17.00 11.64 11.57
N VAL A 316 18.08 12.16 12.13
CA VAL A 316 19.40 12.08 11.52
C VAL A 316 20.15 10.91 12.15
N ILE A 317 20.62 9.99 11.31
CA ILE A 317 21.48 8.88 11.74
C ILE A 317 22.92 9.28 11.40
N TRP A 318 23.75 9.41 12.43
CA TRP A 318 25.12 9.89 12.30
C TRP A 318 26.15 8.86 12.77
N ARG A 319 27.16 8.63 11.94
CA ARG A 319 28.45 8.16 12.41
C ARG A 319 29.36 9.38 12.57
N THR A 320 29.70 9.75 13.81
CA THR A 320 30.88 10.60 14.09
C THR A 320 32.04 10.07 13.24
N PRO A 321 32.72 10.92 12.44
CA PRO A 321 33.93 10.49 11.75
C PRO A 321 34.83 9.88 12.82
N THR A 322 35.22 8.62 12.63
CA THR A 322 36.36 8.10 13.35
C THR A 322 37.52 9.00 12.96
N ASN A 323 37.96 9.86 13.87
CA ASN A 323 39.20 10.61 13.74
C ASN A 323 40.26 9.65 13.20
N GLY A 324 40.89 10.05 12.10
CA GLY A 324 41.74 9.20 11.29
C GLY A 324 42.73 8.40 12.12
N ARG A 325 42.51 7.09 12.23
CA ARG A 325 43.60 6.13 12.24
C ARG A 325 43.58 5.44 10.89
N ARG A 326 44.37 6.01 9.97
CA ARG A 326 44.94 5.27 8.86
C ARG A 326 45.63 4.04 9.47
N VAL A 327 45.02 2.87 9.35
CA VAL A 327 45.78 1.63 9.41
C VAL A 327 46.39 1.50 8.03
N ARG A 328 47.71 1.66 7.96
CA ARG A 328 48.52 1.34 6.78
C ARG A 328 48.41 -0.15 6.50
N ALA A 329 48.44 -0.47 5.20
CA ALA A 329 48.60 -1.76 4.51
C ALA A 329 48.64 -3.01 5.38
#